data_AF-L2GT78-F1
#
_entry.id   AF-L2GT78-F1
#
_cell.length_a   1.000
_cell.length_b   1.000
_cell.length_c   1.000
_cell.angle_alpha   90.00
_cell.angle_beta   90.00
_cell.angle_gamma   90.00
#
_symmetry.space_group_name_H-M   'P 1'
#
loop_
_entity.id
_entity.type
_entity.pdbx_description
1 polymer ?
#
loop_
_entity_poly.entity_id
_entity_poly.type
_entity_poly.pdbx_seq_one_letter_code
_entity_poly.pdbx_strand_id
1 'polypeptide(L)'
;MLFNLYGYVEASLKYILVFKNEQDKDFLIVENPADIGMSGLLRIHEEKKTMQSLPHEIKSTRFLGRDMINKRFDYDDKYHYSHIAGIKRISYGTYHDVIKENPDIEFEVINVIISILSYQKIMKLSQKSGYNEDVPTFDTDEICALVESLSFFDEYRRGAIACAVCMHLLNNPELLQEMKNYNHDPNNGQYNKSTMLLSKYIFGSSDIATQLRKSIKSYVVFMLKDGNGNRAEIYGKSKVRGYYYRTIDSHKFTLAFLFDKLNIYYKMLLNNKEILDGEFNDINSDSSYTVSIYDLKSSFDHKNETLMRTLEAVTTSKFLTGTNVDSLTLKFHGIRTNVDLSCLNNIKAPVTVISKYCSDDLIQSIPEHVKVAIFITENILDDAFNNIVKNVVKFEFLSLEIRENIVFPDHIESIEIFSCNAHKDVTLMINEKCEHVSIIYTIVKVMLPGIMECDLRPGITPRNPCFKYRMKKKMKRDGLYYEVPTLIVQ
;
A
#
# COMPACT_ATOMS: atom_id res chain seq x y z
N MET A 1 17.19 1.98 -53.03
CA MET A 1 16.73 2.86 -51.92
C MET A 1 16.64 2.11 -50.57
N LEU A 2 17.50 1.11 -50.30
CA LEU A 2 17.49 0.31 -49.06
C LEU A 2 18.71 0.56 -48.14
N PHE A 3 19.66 1.40 -48.56
CA PHE A 3 20.93 1.64 -47.85
C PHE A 3 20.86 2.71 -46.74
N ASN A 4 19.74 3.43 -46.59
CA ASN A 4 19.62 4.52 -45.60
C ASN A 4 18.90 4.16 -44.30
N LEU A 5 18.33 2.95 -44.18
CA LEU A 5 17.80 2.45 -42.91
C LEU A 5 18.89 1.79 -42.05
N TYR A 6 19.88 1.14 -42.68
CA TYR A 6 21.00 0.51 -41.97
C TYR A 6 21.88 1.53 -41.23
N GLY A 7 22.23 2.66 -41.87
CA GLY A 7 22.99 3.73 -41.20
C GLY A 7 22.24 4.44 -40.06
N TYR A 8 20.90 4.46 -40.10
CA TYR A 8 20.07 5.01 -39.02
C TYR A 8 19.94 4.06 -37.82
N VAL A 9 20.13 2.76 -38.04
CA VAL A 9 20.15 1.73 -36.99
C VAL A 9 21.56 1.57 -36.39
N GLU A 10 22.62 1.90 -37.13
CA GLU A 10 24.01 1.89 -36.64
C GLU A 10 24.37 3.13 -35.80
N ALA A 11 23.80 4.30 -36.09
CA ALA A 11 24.05 5.55 -35.36
C ALA A 11 23.11 5.79 -34.16
N SER A 12 22.65 4.73 -33.47
CA SER A 12 21.89 4.87 -32.24
C SER A 12 22.84 4.98 -31.05
N LEU A 13 22.75 6.07 -30.26
CA LEU A 13 23.44 6.20 -28.98
C LEU A 13 23.19 4.98 -28.09
N LYS A 14 24.26 4.39 -27.55
CA LYS A 14 24.19 3.27 -26.60
C LYS A 14 24.77 3.67 -25.26
N TYR A 15 24.19 3.14 -24.20
CA TYR A 15 24.67 3.38 -22.84
C TYR A 15 25.49 2.20 -22.34
N ILE A 16 26.69 2.48 -21.84
CA ILE A 16 27.51 1.54 -21.10
C ILE A 16 27.36 1.87 -19.61
N LEU A 17 26.68 0.99 -18.90
CA LEU A 17 26.51 1.09 -17.45
C LEU A 17 27.65 0.36 -16.77
N VAL A 18 28.59 1.10 -16.18
CA VAL A 18 29.75 0.54 -15.48
C VAL A 18 29.41 0.43 -14.00
N PHE A 19 29.29 -0.81 -13.52
CA PHE A 19 28.97 -1.09 -12.12
C PHE A 19 30.21 -0.98 -11.25
N LYS A 20 30.01 -0.70 -9.96
CA LYS A 20 31.10 -0.62 -8.99
C LYS A 20 31.86 -1.95 -8.92
N ASN A 21 33.10 -1.95 -9.42
CA ASN A 21 34.07 -3.04 -9.33
C ASN A 21 35.49 -2.43 -9.36
N GLU A 22 36.50 -3.16 -8.89
CA GLU A 22 37.91 -2.76 -8.88
C GLU A 22 38.58 -2.78 -10.27
N GLN A 23 37.98 -3.43 -11.28
CA GLN A 23 38.64 -3.70 -12.57
C GLN A 23 37.90 -3.20 -13.83
N ASP A 24 36.84 -2.40 -13.71
CA ASP A 24 36.04 -1.87 -14.85
C ASP A 24 35.50 -2.96 -15.81
N LYS A 25 35.39 -4.20 -15.35
CA LYS A 25 34.93 -5.35 -16.15
C LYS A 25 33.42 -5.58 -16.05
N ASP A 26 32.80 -5.07 -15.00
CA ASP A 26 31.38 -5.28 -14.75
C ASP A 26 30.59 -4.16 -15.40
N PHE A 27 30.19 -4.37 -16.65
CA PHE A 27 29.37 -3.42 -17.37
C PHE A 27 28.22 -4.08 -18.13
N LEU A 28 27.14 -3.32 -18.31
CA LEU A 28 26.02 -3.66 -19.17
C LEU A 28 25.90 -2.63 -20.29
N ILE A 29 25.62 -3.10 -21.50
CA ILE A 29 25.32 -2.21 -22.62
C ILE A 29 23.82 -2.24 -22.84
N VAL A 30 23.18 -1.08 -22.96
CA VAL A 30 21.73 -0.96 -23.17
C VAL A 30 21.43 0.18 -24.15
N GLU A 31 20.37 0.04 -24.93
CA GLU A 31 19.83 1.14 -25.75
C GLU A 31 18.95 2.06 -24.89
N ASN A 32 18.21 1.50 -23.94
CA ASN A 32 17.39 2.24 -22.99
C ASN A 32 17.51 1.64 -21.57
N PRO A 33 18.02 2.38 -20.57
CA PRO A 33 18.10 1.90 -19.18
C PRO A 33 16.75 1.50 -18.57
N ALA A 34 15.62 1.97 -19.12
CA ALA A 34 14.29 1.51 -18.69
C ALA A 34 14.06 0.02 -18.95
N ASP A 35 14.66 -0.56 -19.99
CA ASP A 35 14.47 -1.97 -20.36
C ASP A 35 15.03 -2.94 -19.31
N ILE A 36 16.00 -2.45 -18.53
CA ILE A 36 16.60 -3.18 -17.41
C ILE A 36 16.03 -2.71 -16.05
N GLY A 37 14.95 -1.94 -16.05
CA GLY A 37 14.29 -1.44 -14.84
C GLY A 37 14.97 -0.26 -14.16
N MET A 38 15.93 0.39 -14.83
CA MET A 38 16.64 1.59 -14.37
C MET A 38 16.14 2.88 -15.05
N SER A 39 14.82 3.03 -15.15
CA SER A 39 14.17 4.14 -15.88
C SER A 39 14.52 5.55 -15.38
N GLY A 40 14.96 5.70 -14.13
CA GLY A 40 15.36 6.98 -13.56
C GLY A 40 16.82 7.36 -13.78
N LEU A 41 17.65 6.43 -14.28
CA LEU A 41 19.10 6.59 -14.34
C LEU A 41 19.53 7.75 -15.24
N LEU A 42 18.96 7.87 -16.45
CA LEU A 42 19.31 8.93 -17.40
C LEU A 42 19.02 10.32 -16.83
N ARG A 43 17.83 10.50 -16.24
CA ARG A 43 17.43 11.78 -15.63
C ARG A 43 18.44 12.23 -14.56
N ILE A 44 18.88 11.31 -13.71
CA ILE A 44 19.80 11.64 -12.61
C ILE A 44 21.21 11.89 -13.12
N HIS A 45 21.63 11.16 -14.15
CA HIS A 45 22.89 11.39 -14.83
C HIS A 45 22.93 12.77 -15.49
N GLU A 46 21.85 13.17 -16.18
CA GLU A 46 21.69 14.52 -16.75
C GLU A 46 21.69 15.60 -15.65
N GLU A 47 20.92 15.41 -14.57
CA GLU A 47 20.88 16.33 -13.42
C GLU A 47 22.29 16.57 -12.86
N LYS A 48 23.07 15.50 -12.66
CA LYS A 48 24.46 15.59 -12.18
C LYS A 48 25.38 16.31 -13.17
N LYS A 49 25.23 16.06 -14.47
CA LYS A 49 25.96 16.80 -15.52
C LYS A 49 25.64 18.29 -15.45
N THR A 50 24.37 18.68 -15.42
CA THR A 50 23.94 20.08 -15.32
C THR A 50 24.28 20.75 -14.00
N MET A 51 24.38 20.03 -12.88
CA MET A 51 24.86 20.61 -11.62
C MET A 51 26.36 20.90 -11.66
N GLN A 52 27.13 20.12 -12.42
CA GLN A 52 28.56 20.36 -12.65
C GLN A 52 28.81 21.40 -13.74
N SER A 53 27.83 21.65 -14.60
CA SER A 53 27.90 22.67 -15.66
C SER A 53 26.71 23.64 -15.58
N LEU A 54 26.92 24.83 -15.00
CA LEU A 54 25.99 25.95 -15.17
C LEU A 54 26.67 27.10 -15.93
N PRO A 55 25.94 27.89 -16.75
CA PRO A 55 24.57 27.71 -17.23
C PRO A 55 24.49 27.58 -18.76
N HIS A 56 23.54 26.80 -19.28
CA HIS A 56 22.65 27.23 -20.38
C HIS A 56 21.41 26.34 -20.46
N GLU A 57 20.26 27.00 -20.59
CA GLU A 57 18.93 26.42 -20.68
C GLU A 57 18.79 25.49 -21.89
N ILE A 58 18.26 24.27 -21.70
CA ILE A 58 17.49 23.61 -22.77
C ILE A 58 16.26 22.90 -22.16
N LYS A 59 15.11 23.18 -22.80
CA LYS A 59 13.77 22.69 -22.48
C LYS A 59 13.62 21.19 -22.69
N SER A 60 13.04 20.51 -21.71
CA SER A 60 12.60 19.11 -21.77
C SER A 60 11.41 18.93 -22.71
N THR A 61 11.55 18.05 -23.70
CA THR A 61 10.43 17.49 -24.47
C THR A 61 9.97 16.17 -23.86
N ARG A 62 8.67 16.12 -23.52
CA ARG A 62 7.96 14.93 -23.05
C ARG A 62 7.97 13.83 -24.13
N PHE A 63 8.25 12.59 -23.74
CA PHE A 63 7.92 11.42 -24.54
C PHE A 63 6.84 10.56 -23.88
N LEU A 64 5.93 10.09 -24.72
CA LEU A 64 4.73 9.30 -24.43
C LEU A 64 5.08 7.86 -24.03
N GLY A 65 4.24 7.32 -23.14
CA GLY A 65 4.39 5.97 -22.60
C GLY A 65 4.32 4.87 -23.67
N ARG A 66 5.08 3.80 -23.45
CA ARG A 66 4.97 2.53 -24.15
C ARG A 66 4.79 1.38 -23.17
N ASP A 67 3.97 0.44 -23.61
CA ASP A 67 3.58 -0.78 -22.90
C ASP A 67 4.75 -1.72 -22.61
N MET A 68 4.70 -2.32 -21.41
CA MET A 68 5.63 -3.33 -20.93
C MET A 68 5.53 -4.63 -21.74
N ILE A 69 6.60 -4.98 -22.45
CA ILE A 69 6.83 -6.36 -22.91
C ILE A 69 7.78 -7.03 -21.91
N ASN A 70 7.21 -7.89 -21.05
CA ASN A 70 7.98 -8.82 -20.22
C ASN A 70 8.69 -9.85 -21.10
N LYS A 71 9.97 -9.62 -21.41
CA LYS A 71 10.85 -10.71 -21.87
C LYS A 71 11.52 -11.34 -20.65
N ARG A 72 11.49 -12.68 -20.60
CA ARG A 72 12.32 -13.48 -19.68
C ARG A 72 13.79 -13.17 -19.97
N PHE A 73 14.50 -12.71 -18.95
CA PHE A 73 15.95 -12.53 -18.99
C PHE A 73 16.59 -13.76 -18.33
N ASP A 74 17.01 -14.73 -19.13
CA ASP A 74 17.88 -15.81 -18.67
C ASP A 74 19.31 -15.24 -18.55
N TYR A 75 19.81 -15.19 -17.31
CA TYR A 75 21.17 -14.77 -17.01
C TYR A 75 22.06 -16.03 -17.03
N ASP A 76 22.74 -16.28 -18.14
CA ASP A 76 23.75 -17.33 -18.24
C ASP A 76 25.08 -16.80 -17.67
N ASP A 77 25.79 -17.61 -16.90
CA ASP A 77 26.98 -17.28 -16.07
C ASP A 77 28.24 -16.93 -16.91
N LYS A 78 28.07 -16.62 -18.19
CA LYS A 78 29.15 -16.21 -19.10
C LYS A 78 28.74 -14.95 -19.86
N TYR A 79 29.15 -13.82 -19.32
CA TYR A 79 29.49 -12.58 -20.04
C TYR A 79 28.59 -12.21 -21.24
N HIS A 80 27.70 -11.26 -20.95
CA HIS A 80 27.11 -10.28 -21.87
C HIS A 80 25.93 -10.69 -22.78
N TYR A 81 24.95 -9.78 -22.82
CA TYR A 81 23.77 -9.79 -23.69
C TYR A 81 24.15 -9.96 -25.16
N SER A 82 23.65 -11.01 -25.81
CA SER A 82 24.08 -11.45 -27.14
C SER A 82 23.39 -10.79 -28.33
N HIS A 83 22.51 -9.79 -28.15
CA HIS A 83 21.68 -9.25 -29.24
C HIS A 83 21.42 -7.74 -29.15
N ILE A 84 22.46 -6.91 -28.99
CA ILE A 84 22.34 -5.47 -29.21
C ILE A 84 22.65 -5.18 -30.69
N ALA A 85 21.72 -4.54 -31.40
CA ALA A 85 21.86 -4.29 -32.82
C ALA A 85 23.15 -3.50 -33.10
N GLY A 86 23.99 -3.97 -34.04
CA GLY A 86 25.24 -3.31 -34.41
C GLY A 86 26.46 -3.58 -33.51
N ILE A 87 26.35 -4.30 -32.39
CA ILE A 87 27.53 -4.73 -31.61
C ILE A 87 27.94 -6.14 -32.03
N LYS A 88 29.19 -6.30 -32.48
CA LYS A 88 29.76 -7.62 -32.77
C LYS A 88 29.89 -8.42 -31.46
N ARG A 89 29.76 -9.75 -31.54
CA ARG A 89 29.76 -10.71 -30.42
C ARG A 89 30.81 -10.31 -29.36
N ILE A 90 30.36 -10.06 -28.14
CA ILE A 90 31.18 -9.49 -27.06
C ILE A 90 32.12 -10.57 -26.52
N SER A 91 33.40 -10.47 -26.86
CA SER A 91 34.49 -11.26 -26.26
C SER A 91 35.57 -10.32 -25.69
N TYR A 92 35.12 -9.28 -24.99
CA TYR A 92 35.94 -8.13 -24.58
C TYR A 92 36.31 -8.18 -23.10
N GLY A 93 37.53 -7.75 -22.78
CA GLY A 93 38.05 -7.76 -21.41
C GLY A 93 37.53 -6.60 -20.56
N THR A 94 37.31 -5.43 -21.18
CA THR A 94 36.82 -4.19 -20.54
C THR A 94 35.84 -3.44 -21.45
N TYR A 95 35.11 -2.47 -20.90
CA TYR A 95 34.22 -1.64 -21.73
C TYR A 95 34.97 -0.72 -22.71
N HIS A 96 36.24 -0.41 -22.44
CA HIS A 96 37.09 0.34 -23.36
C HIS A 96 37.35 -0.44 -24.65
N ASP A 97 37.51 -1.76 -24.56
CA ASP A 97 37.68 -2.63 -25.73
C ASP A 97 36.42 -2.60 -26.61
N VAL A 98 35.23 -2.57 -25.99
CA VAL A 98 33.95 -2.43 -26.71
C VAL A 98 33.93 -1.15 -27.54
N ILE A 99 34.26 -0.01 -26.93
CA ILE A 99 34.25 1.30 -27.60
C ILE A 99 35.25 1.30 -28.77
N LYS A 100 36.45 0.78 -28.54
CA LYS A 100 37.52 0.73 -29.54
C LYS A 100 37.16 -0.14 -30.75
N GLU A 101 36.49 -1.27 -30.52
CA GLU A 101 36.13 -2.21 -31.59
C GLU A 101 34.85 -1.86 -32.33
N ASN A 102 34.09 -0.86 -31.85
CA ASN A 102 32.86 -0.40 -32.46
C ASN A 102 32.92 1.12 -32.71
N PRO A 103 33.84 1.61 -33.57
CA PRO A 103 34.08 3.04 -33.78
C PRO A 103 32.90 3.77 -34.45
N ASP A 104 32.00 3.02 -35.12
CA ASP A 104 30.85 3.57 -35.82
C ASP A 104 29.62 3.78 -34.89
N ILE A 105 29.74 3.45 -33.60
CA ILE A 105 28.66 3.57 -32.62
C ILE A 105 29.02 4.63 -31.57
N GLU A 106 28.06 5.52 -31.29
CA GLU A 106 28.18 6.48 -30.20
C GLU A 106 27.85 5.80 -28.85
N PHE A 107 28.77 5.93 -27.88
CA PHE A 107 28.61 5.39 -26.54
C PHE A 107 28.59 6.50 -25.49
N GLU A 108 27.65 6.39 -24.54
CA GLU A 108 27.65 7.16 -23.31
C GLU A 108 27.92 6.24 -22.12
N VAL A 109 28.99 6.53 -21.37
CA VAL A 109 29.38 5.76 -20.19
C VAL A 109 28.75 6.37 -18.94
N ILE A 110 28.04 5.54 -18.18
CA ILE A 110 27.37 5.91 -16.92
C ILE A 110 27.92 5.04 -15.81
N ASN A 111 28.54 5.66 -14.81
CA ASN A 111 29.00 4.95 -13.61
C ASN A 111 27.83 4.72 -12.65
N VAL A 112 27.62 3.46 -12.28
CA VAL A 112 26.56 3.00 -11.39
C VAL A 112 27.19 2.62 -10.05
N ILE A 113 26.69 3.22 -8.97
CA ILE A 113 27.30 3.11 -7.62
C ILE A 113 27.06 1.75 -6.93
N ILE A 114 26.23 0.89 -7.52
CA ILE A 114 25.98 -0.48 -7.03
C ILE A 114 26.83 -1.50 -7.80
N SER A 115 27.09 -2.65 -7.18
CA SER A 115 27.74 -3.76 -7.87
C SER A 115 26.76 -4.47 -8.82
N ILE A 116 27.30 -5.15 -9.84
CA ILE A 116 26.48 -5.95 -10.76
C ILE A 116 25.78 -7.10 -10.02
N LEU A 117 26.42 -7.66 -8.97
CA LEU A 117 25.85 -8.70 -8.13
C LEU A 117 24.64 -8.19 -7.36
N SER A 118 24.72 -7.00 -6.74
CA SER A 118 23.59 -6.41 -6.02
C SER A 118 22.44 -6.08 -6.98
N TYR A 119 22.74 -5.61 -8.19
CA TYR A 119 21.74 -5.45 -9.26
C TYR A 119 21.07 -6.78 -9.62
N GLN A 120 21.83 -7.84 -9.86
CA GLN A 120 21.30 -9.17 -10.16
C GLN A 120 20.42 -9.72 -9.02
N LYS A 121 20.83 -9.55 -7.75
CA LYS A 121 20.02 -9.93 -6.58
C LYS A 121 18.67 -9.20 -6.60
N ILE A 122 18.65 -7.90 -6.88
CA ILE A 122 17.42 -7.12 -7.00
C ILE A 122 16.57 -7.56 -8.20
N MET A 123 17.19 -7.84 -9.35
CA MET A 123 16.45 -8.34 -10.51
C MET A 123 15.81 -9.70 -10.23
N LYS A 124 16.55 -10.62 -9.59
CA LYS A 124 16.04 -11.92 -9.16
C LYS A 124 14.89 -11.76 -8.16
N LEU A 125 15.04 -10.90 -7.16
CA LEU A 125 13.99 -10.60 -6.20
C LEU A 125 12.77 -9.99 -6.89
N SER A 126 12.99 -9.13 -7.90
CA SER A 126 11.92 -8.52 -8.66
C SER A 126 11.13 -9.55 -9.45
N GLN A 127 11.76 -10.53 -10.09
CA GLN A 127 11.04 -11.54 -10.89
C GLN A 127 10.20 -12.52 -10.06
N LYS A 128 10.43 -12.60 -8.75
CA LYS A 128 9.86 -13.60 -7.84
C LYS A 128 8.68 -13.04 -7.05
N SER A 129 7.47 -13.28 -7.55
CA SER A 129 6.23 -12.88 -6.88
C SER A 129 5.70 -13.88 -5.84
N GLY A 130 6.47 -14.94 -5.51
CA GLY A 130 6.05 -15.97 -4.56
C GLY A 130 5.98 -15.47 -3.12
N TYR A 131 5.01 -16.00 -2.36
CA TYR A 131 4.73 -15.64 -0.96
C TYR A 131 5.83 -16.01 0.04
N ASN A 132 6.66 -17.01 -0.28
CA ASN A 132 7.64 -17.62 0.64
C ASN A 132 9.01 -17.89 -0.02
N GLU A 133 9.38 -17.13 -1.05
CA GLU A 133 10.69 -17.33 -1.67
C GLU A 133 11.79 -16.63 -0.89
N ASP A 134 12.96 -17.28 -0.83
CA ASP A 134 14.14 -16.75 -0.18
C ASP A 134 14.55 -15.40 -0.79
N VAL A 135 14.68 -14.41 0.08
CA VAL A 135 15.25 -13.11 -0.28
C VAL A 135 16.77 -13.26 -0.28
N PRO A 136 17.47 -12.83 -1.35
CA PRO A 136 18.92 -12.87 -1.37
C PRO A 136 19.50 -12.18 -0.14
N THR A 137 20.57 -12.72 0.42
CA THR A 137 21.29 -12.05 1.51
C THR A 137 22.02 -10.85 0.96
N PHE A 138 21.89 -9.72 1.65
CA PHE A 138 22.63 -8.50 1.40
C PHE A 138 23.47 -8.16 2.62
N ASP A 139 24.65 -7.60 2.42
CA ASP A 139 25.36 -6.91 3.50
C ASP A 139 24.87 -5.46 3.64
N THR A 140 25.27 -4.79 4.73
CA THR A 140 24.82 -3.42 5.03
C THR A 140 25.32 -2.39 4.00
N ASP A 141 26.48 -2.60 3.38
CA ASP A 141 27.05 -1.70 2.37
C ASP A 141 26.28 -1.82 1.05
N GLU A 142 25.93 -3.05 0.65
CA GLU A 142 25.05 -3.32 -0.48
C GLU A 142 23.70 -2.64 -0.29
N ILE A 143 23.09 -2.78 0.89
CA ILE A 143 21.81 -2.12 1.22
C ILE A 143 21.94 -0.60 1.14
N CYS A 144 23.00 -0.01 1.70
CA CYS A 144 23.22 1.43 1.63
C CYS A 144 23.33 1.93 0.19
N ALA A 145 24.12 1.24 -0.66
CA ALA A 145 24.30 1.61 -2.06
C ALA A 145 22.99 1.48 -2.87
N LEU A 146 22.20 0.44 -2.59
CA LEU A 146 20.88 0.24 -3.21
C LEU A 146 19.89 1.34 -2.82
N VAL A 147 19.86 1.73 -1.55
CA VAL A 147 19.00 2.82 -1.07
C VAL A 147 19.42 4.17 -1.66
N GLU A 148 20.72 4.45 -1.73
CA GLU A 148 21.24 5.66 -2.39
C GLU A 148 20.86 5.70 -3.88
N SER A 149 20.78 4.54 -4.52
CA SER A 149 20.40 4.37 -5.93
C SER A 149 18.90 4.22 -6.17
N LEU A 150 18.04 4.35 -5.15
CA LEU A 150 16.61 4.01 -5.24
C LEU A 150 15.91 4.77 -6.39
N SER A 151 16.33 6.00 -6.64
CA SER A 151 15.78 6.87 -7.68
C SER A 151 16.15 6.43 -9.10
N PHE A 152 17.18 5.59 -9.29
CA PHE A 152 17.57 5.02 -10.59
C PHE A 152 16.52 4.03 -11.08
N PHE A 153 15.86 3.34 -10.15
CA PHE A 153 14.97 2.22 -10.44
C PHE A 153 13.53 2.66 -10.71
N ASP A 154 12.83 1.86 -11.52
CA ASP A 154 11.37 1.96 -11.66
C ASP A 154 10.64 1.55 -10.36
N GLU A 155 9.33 1.75 -10.34
CA GLU A 155 8.49 1.45 -9.17
C GLU A 155 8.60 0.00 -8.68
N TYR A 156 8.73 -0.96 -9.60
CA TYR A 156 8.77 -2.38 -9.25
C TYR A 156 10.08 -2.73 -8.55
N ARG A 157 11.22 -2.26 -9.09
CA ARG A 157 12.54 -2.52 -8.52
C ARG A 157 12.74 -1.74 -7.22
N ARG A 158 12.12 -0.56 -7.07
CA ARG A 158 12.04 0.14 -5.77
C ARG A 158 11.32 -0.69 -4.71
N GLY A 159 10.24 -1.38 -5.08
CA GLY A 159 9.57 -2.34 -4.20
C GLY A 159 10.50 -3.49 -3.77
N ALA A 160 11.30 -4.04 -4.69
CA ALA A 160 12.28 -5.08 -4.38
C ALA A 160 13.37 -4.57 -3.42
N ILE A 161 13.90 -3.37 -3.64
CA ILE A 161 14.87 -2.74 -2.74
C ILE A 161 14.24 -2.53 -1.36
N ALA A 162 13.02 -2.01 -1.29
CA ALA A 162 12.30 -1.84 -0.03
C ALA A 162 12.11 -3.17 0.71
N CYS A 163 11.76 -4.25 0.00
CA CYS A 163 11.67 -5.59 0.57
C CYS A 163 13.03 -6.08 1.08
N ALA A 164 14.11 -5.89 0.31
CA ALA A 164 15.46 -6.28 0.70
C ALA A 164 15.91 -5.55 1.98
N VAL A 165 15.66 -4.23 2.06
CA VAL A 165 15.93 -3.42 3.26
C VAL A 165 15.19 -3.98 4.47
N CYS A 166 13.87 -4.22 4.37
CA CYS A 166 13.12 -4.73 5.50
C CYS A 166 13.58 -6.13 5.94
N MET A 167 13.87 -7.03 5.00
CA MET A 167 14.38 -8.36 5.34
C MET A 167 15.79 -8.31 5.95
N HIS A 168 16.65 -7.40 5.48
CA HIS A 168 17.97 -7.17 6.07
C HIS A 168 17.84 -6.74 7.53
N LEU A 169 16.96 -5.79 7.84
CA LEU A 169 16.75 -5.31 9.20
C LEU A 169 16.13 -6.38 10.11
N LEU A 170 15.17 -7.18 9.61
CA LEU A 170 14.59 -8.29 10.38
C LEU A 170 15.61 -9.38 10.70
N ASN A 171 16.55 -9.64 9.79
CA ASN A 171 17.60 -10.63 10.00
C ASN A 171 18.76 -10.12 10.87
N ASN A 172 18.85 -8.80 11.11
CA ASN A 172 19.92 -8.16 11.87
C ASN A 172 19.33 -7.25 12.97
N PRO A 173 18.69 -7.82 14.01
CA PRO A 173 18.04 -7.03 15.06
C PRO A 173 19.01 -6.15 15.87
N GLU A 174 20.25 -6.60 16.06
CA GLU A 174 21.30 -5.81 16.72
C GLU A 174 21.63 -4.53 15.94
N LEU A 175 21.75 -4.63 14.60
CA LEU A 175 21.94 -3.48 13.72
C LEU A 175 20.78 -2.49 13.83
N LEU A 176 19.53 -2.99 13.84
CA LEU A 176 18.36 -2.12 14.01
C LEU A 176 18.40 -1.37 15.36
N GLN A 177 18.82 -2.05 16.43
CA GLN A 177 18.96 -1.43 17.74
C GLN A 177 20.08 -0.37 17.75
N GLU A 178 21.23 -0.64 17.15
CA GLU A 178 22.31 0.35 16.97
C GLU A 178 21.82 1.58 16.20
N MET A 179 21.06 1.36 15.12
CA MET A 179 20.49 2.44 14.31
C MET A 179 19.51 3.31 15.11
N LYS A 180 18.67 2.69 15.95
CA LYS A 180 17.76 3.40 16.86
C LYS A 180 18.54 4.21 17.90
N ASN A 181 19.57 3.61 18.51
CA ASN A 181 20.42 4.28 19.49
C ASN A 181 21.12 5.51 18.87
N TYR A 182 21.70 5.36 17.67
CA TYR A 182 22.31 6.48 16.95
C TYR A 182 21.30 7.59 16.61
N ASN A 183 20.07 7.24 16.25
CA ASN A 183 19.04 8.24 15.97
C ASN A 183 18.62 9.03 17.22
N HIS A 184 18.64 8.39 18.40
CA HIS A 184 18.30 9.03 19.67
C HIS A 184 19.46 9.86 20.23
N ASP A 185 20.67 9.32 20.22
CA ASP A 185 21.87 9.95 20.75
C ASP A 185 23.08 9.71 19.82
N PRO A 186 23.26 10.56 18.79
CA PRO A 186 24.32 10.39 17.79
C PRO A 186 25.74 10.43 18.35
N ASN A 187 25.94 10.97 19.56
CA ASN A 187 27.26 11.25 20.14
C ASN A 187 27.73 10.17 21.14
N ASN A 188 26.87 9.22 21.48
CA ASN A 188 27.09 8.30 22.62
C ASN A 188 27.49 6.88 22.20
N GLY A 189 28.19 6.76 21.07
CA GLY A 189 28.67 5.47 20.59
C GLY A 189 29.66 5.57 19.44
N GLN A 190 30.47 4.52 19.26
CA GLN A 190 31.26 4.33 18.05
C GLN A 190 30.42 3.53 17.04
N TYR A 191 29.73 4.25 16.17
CA TYR A 191 28.93 3.64 15.10
C TYR A 191 29.74 3.55 13.81
N ASN A 192 29.64 2.42 13.11
CA ASN A 192 30.25 2.32 11.78
C ASN A 192 29.49 3.22 10.78
N LYS A 193 30.17 3.63 9.70
CA LYS A 193 29.64 4.58 8.70
C LYS A 193 28.33 4.09 8.06
N SER A 194 28.19 2.80 7.83
CA SER A 194 27.04 2.20 7.13
C SER A 194 25.81 2.11 8.03
N THR A 195 25.99 1.80 9.32
CA THR A 195 24.96 1.89 10.36
C THR A 195 24.43 3.32 10.47
N MET A 196 25.34 4.31 10.53
CA MET A 196 24.94 5.73 10.58
C MET A 196 24.15 6.14 9.33
N LEU A 197 24.60 5.70 8.16
CA LEU A 197 23.97 6.03 6.88
C LEU A 197 22.59 5.37 6.75
N LEU A 198 22.47 4.09 7.08
CA LEU A 198 21.21 3.36 7.06
C LEU A 198 20.23 3.93 8.09
N SER A 199 20.70 4.33 9.28
CA SER A 199 19.87 5.04 10.26
C SER A 199 19.30 6.34 9.69
N LYS A 200 20.11 7.15 8.99
CA LYS A 200 19.63 8.35 8.29
C LYS A 200 18.60 8.03 7.19
N TYR A 201 18.75 6.91 6.49
CA TYR A 201 17.77 6.49 5.47
C TYR A 201 16.45 5.98 6.05
N ILE A 202 16.48 5.36 7.23
CA ILE A 202 15.27 4.81 7.86
C ILE A 202 14.54 5.87 8.70
N PHE A 203 15.27 6.60 9.54
CA PHE A 203 14.71 7.54 10.53
C PHE A 203 14.86 9.01 10.14
N GLY A 204 15.75 9.34 9.19
CA GLY A 204 15.99 10.73 8.80
C GLY A 204 14.90 11.36 7.92
N SER A 205 15.03 12.64 7.65
CA SER A 205 14.08 13.46 6.88
C SER A 205 14.51 13.75 5.44
N SER A 206 15.59 13.13 4.95
CA SER A 206 16.07 13.34 3.59
C SER A 206 15.07 12.85 2.53
N ASP A 207 15.22 13.33 1.29
CA ASP A 207 14.39 12.88 0.17
C ASP A 207 14.51 11.37 -0.06
N ILE A 208 15.74 10.82 0.07
CA ILE A 208 16.00 9.39 -0.04
C ILE A 208 15.25 8.62 1.07
N ALA A 209 15.32 9.10 2.31
CA ALA A 209 14.63 8.47 3.44
C ALA A 209 13.11 8.49 3.24
N THR A 210 12.58 9.61 2.77
CA THR A 210 11.16 9.77 2.44
C THR A 210 10.73 8.84 1.31
N GLN A 211 11.53 8.73 0.24
CA GLN A 211 11.25 7.82 -0.87
C GLN A 211 11.33 6.35 -0.46
N LEU A 212 12.28 5.98 0.40
CA LEU A 212 12.41 4.63 0.93
C LEU A 212 11.18 4.26 1.77
N ARG A 213 10.81 5.07 2.76
CA ARG A 213 9.61 4.84 3.59
C ARG A 213 8.35 4.78 2.74
N LYS A 214 8.21 5.66 1.74
CA LYS A 214 7.10 5.61 0.78
C LYS A 214 7.06 4.31 0.00
N SER A 215 8.22 3.82 -0.45
CA SER A 215 8.34 2.55 -1.19
C SER A 215 7.96 1.35 -0.30
N ILE A 216 8.45 1.32 0.94
CA ILE A 216 8.08 0.30 1.93
C ILE A 216 6.56 0.28 2.15
N LYS A 217 5.97 1.44 2.49
CA LYS A 217 4.53 1.58 2.76
C LYS A 217 3.65 1.22 1.55
N SER A 218 4.16 1.36 0.34
CA SER A 218 3.37 1.14 -0.89
C SER A 218 3.46 -0.29 -1.41
N TYR A 219 4.61 -0.97 -1.22
CA TYR A 219 4.92 -2.21 -1.94
C TYR A 219 5.20 -3.43 -1.06
N VAL A 220 5.47 -3.24 0.24
CA VAL A 220 5.78 -4.32 1.18
C VAL A 220 4.57 -4.63 2.06
N VAL A 221 4.25 -5.92 2.20
CA VAL A 221 3.22 -6.44 3.09
C VAL A 221 3.81 -7.60 3.90
N PHE A 222 3.68 -7.53 5.21
CA PHE A 222 4.06 -8.65 6.08
C PHE A 222 2.83 -9.35 6.63
N MET A 223 2.82 -10.68 6.48
CA MET A 223 1.92 -11.57 7.21
C MET A 223 2.64 -12.08 8.44
N LEU A 224 2.26 -11.55 9.60
CA LEU A 224 2.76 -12.01 10.88
C LEU A 224 2.03 -13.30 11.24
N LYS A 225 2.76 -14.36 11.56
CA LYS A 225 2.20 -15.67 11.93
C LYS A 225 2.75 -16.10 13.28
N ASP A 226 1.86 -16.50 14.19
CA ASP A 226 2.25 -17.08 15.47
C ASP A 226 2.49 -18.60 15.36
N GLY A 227 2.99 -19.22 16.44
CA GLY A 227 3.20 -20.66 16.52
C GLY A 227 1.92 -21.49 16.33
N ASN A 228 0.75 -20.90 16.57
CA ASN A 228 -0.56 -21.53 16.41
C ASN A 228 -1.15 -21.33 15.00
N GLY A 229 -0.44 -20.63 14.12
CA GLY A 229 -0.88 -20.33 12.76
C GLY A 229 -1.94 -19.24 12.63
N ASN A 230 -2.22 -18.51 13.71
CA ASN A 230 -2.99 -17.27 13.64
C ASN A 230 -2.18 -16.22 12.91
N ARG A 231 -2.87 -15.28 12.28
CA ARG A 231 -2.26 -14.34 11.34
C ARG A 231 -2.61 -12.90 11.70
N ALA A 232 -1.72 -11.99 11.35
CA ALA A 232 -2.00 -10.57 11.18
C ALA A 232 -1.33 -10.09 9.89
N GLU A 233 -1.82 -8.99 9.32
CA GLU A 233 -1.19 -8.34 8.18
C GLU A 233 -0.83 -6.91 8.53
N ILE A 234 0.41 -6.51 8.27
CA ILE A 234 0.89 -5.13 8.46
C ILE A 234 1.39 -4.55 7.13
N TYR A 235 0.97 -3.32 6.84
CA TYR A 235 1.24 -2.63 5.56
C TYR A 235 0.99 -1.11 5.67
N GLY A 236 1.33 -0.34 4.63
CA GLY A 236 1.11 1.12 4.61
C GLY A 236 -0.29 1.55 4.11
N LYS A 237 -0.71 2.78 4.42
CA LYS A 237 -2.01 3.33 3.96
C LYS A 237 -2.09 3.42 2.43
N SER A 238 -0.97 3.69 1.75
CA SER A 238 -0.86 3.86 0.29
C SER A 238 -0.65 2.56 -0.49
N LYS A 239 -1.11 1.42 0.03
CA LYS A 239 -0.93 0.10 -0.59
C LYS A 239 -1.36 0.11 -2.06
N VAL A 240 -0.38 0.03 -2.94
CA VAL A 240 -0.59 -0.42 -4.33
C VAL A 240 -0.70 -1.94 -4.23
N ARG A 241 -1.60 -2.57 -4.99
CA ARG A 241 -1.84 -4.03 -4.86
C ARG A 241 -0.53 -4.83 -4.98
N GLY A 242 -0.10 -5.33 -3.80
CA GLY A 242 0.87 -6.38 -3.47
C GLY A 242 1.92 -6.77 -4.50
N TYR A 243 3.14 -6.24 -4.38
CA TYR A 243 4.31 -6.81 -5.05
C TYR A 243 5.13 -7.74 -4.15
N TYR A 244 5.35 -7.37 -2.88
CA TYR A 244 6.20 -8.16 -1.97
C TYR A 244 5.45 -8.54 -0.70
N TYR A 245 4.90 -9.74 -0.70
CA TYR A 245 4.27 -10.34 0.46
C TYR A 245 5.23 -11.32 1.13
N ARG A 246 5.44 -11.20 2.43
CA ARG A 246 6.33 -12.10 3.18
C ARG A 246 5.68 -12.55 4.48
N THR A 247 5.83 -13.84 4.78
CA THR A 247 5.41 -14.42 6.06
C THR A 247 6.54 -14.27 7.07
N ILE A 248 6.28 -13.60 8.18
CA ILE A 248 7.25 -13.38 9.27
C ILE A 248 6.70 -13.99 10.56
N ASP A 249 7.58 -14.58 11.35
CA ASP A 249 7.26 -14.98 12.73
C ASP A 249 6.93 -13.74 13.56
N SER A 250 5.75 -13.71 14.17
CA SER A 250 5.30 -12.56 14.97
C SER A 250 6.22 -12.24 16.14
N HIS A 251 6.91 -13.24 16.71
CA HIS A 251 7.83 -13.03 17.81
C HIS A 251 9.15 -12.36 17.39
N LYS A 252 9.44 -12.31 16.09
CA LYS A 252 10.67 -11.73 15.52
C LYS A 252 10.44 -10.40 14.83
N PHE A 253 9.20 -9.91 14.81
CA PHE A 253 8.84 -8.73 14.06
C PHE A 253 9.12 -7.45 14.85
N THR A 254 10.04 -6.61 14.35
CA THR A 254 10.50 -5.38 15.02
C THR A 254 10.36 -4.11 14.17
N LEU A 255 9.67 -4.22 13.03
CA LEU A 255 9.56 -3.16 12.02
C LEU A 255 8.20 -2.46 12.01
N ALA A 256 7.45 -2.51 13.11
CA ALA A 256 6.11 -1.91 13.22
C ALA A 256 6.09 -0.45 12.76
N PHE A 257 7.08 0.34 13.20
CA PHE A 257 7.23 1.77 12.94
C PHE A 257 7.33 2.18 11.46
N LEU A 258 7.56 1.23 10.54
CA LEU A 258 7.63 1.50 9.10
C LEU A 258 6.26 1.47 8.41
N PHE A 259 5.20 1.07 9.12
CA PHE A 259 3.88 0.83 8.57
C PHE A 259 2.80 1.60 9.32
N ASP A 260 1.62 1.71 8.69
CA ASP A 260 0.54 2.58 9.18
C ASP A 260 -0.77 1.80 9.39
N LYS A 261 -0.85 0.55 8.94
CA LYS A 261 -2.04 -0.28 9.01
C LYS A 261 -1.72 -1.66 9.56
N LEU A 262 -2.54 -2.10 10.51
CA LEU A 262 -2.47 -3.43 11.10
C LEU A 262 -3.84 -4.09 11.07
N ASN A 263 -3.93 -5.21 10.34
CA ASN A 263 -5.11 -6.07 10.29
C ASN A 263 -4.86 -7.31 11.14
N ILE A 264 -5.66 -7.54 12.17
CA ILE A 264 -5.43 -8.61 13.15
C ILE A 264 -6.65 -9.54 13.18
N TYR A 265 -6.44 -10.85 13.14
CA TYR A 265 -7.49 -11.79 13.52
C TYR A 265 -7.60 -11.82 15.05
N TYR A 266 -8.81 -11.85 15.60
CA TYR A 266 -8.98 -11.76 17.06
C TYR A 266 -8.15 -12.78 17.88
N LYS A 267 -7.99 -14.01 17.39
CA LYS A 267 -7.14 -15.04 18.03
C LYS A 267 -5.68 -14.62 18.15
N MET A 268 -5.18 -13.89 17.15
CA MET A 268 -3.82 -13.34 17.15
C MET A 268 -3.67 -12.31 18.28
N LEU A 269 -4.66 -11.42 18.47
CA LEU A 269 -4.66 -10.46 19.57
C LEU A 269 -4.64 -11.16 20.93
N LEU A 270 -5.52 -12.15 21.11
CA LEU A 270 -5.62 -12.89 22.37
C LEU A 270 -4.31 -13.59 22.74
N ASN A 271 -3.70 -14.27 21.78
CA ASN A 271 -2.52 -15.09 22.03
C ASN A 271 -1.21 -14.30 22.08
N ASN A 272 -1.16 -13.10 21.47
CA ASN A 272 0.07 -12.33 21.29
C ASN A 272 -0.04 -10.91 21.86
N LYS A 273 -0.95 -10.70 22.82
CA LYS A 273 -1.21 -9.39 23.42
C LYS A 273 0.07 -8.70 23.91
N GLU A 274 0.92 -9.42 24.63
CA GLU A 274 2.16 -8.87 25.20
C GLU A 274 3.15 -8.40 24.11
N ILE A 275 3.25 -9.15 23.02
CA ILE A 275 4.11 -8.81 21.88
C ILE A 275 3.58 -7.57 21.16
N LEU A 276 2.27 -7.51 20.94
CA LEU A 276 1.63 -6.35 20.33
C LEU A 276 1.79 -5.11 21.22
N ASP A 277 1.61 -5.26 22.53
CA ASP A 277 1.82 -4.20 23.51
C ASP A 277 3.30 -3.77 23.60
N GLY A 278 4.27 -4.64 23.30
CA GLY A 278 5.68 -4.29 23.24
C GLY A 278 6.06 -3.54 21.96
N GLU A 279 5.72 -4.11 20.79
CA GLU A 279 6.20 -3.63 19.49
C GLU A 279 5.46 -2.41 18.96
N PHE A 280 4.17 -2.26 19.30
CA PHE A 280 3.33 -1.19 18.73
C PHE A 280 3.02 -0.06 19.71
N ASN A 281 3.36 -0.22 21.00
CA ASN A 281 3.22 0.82 22.01
C ASN A 281 4.49 1.67 22.20
N ASP A 282 5.51 1.48 21.35
CA ASP A 282 6.73 2.31 21.39
C ASP A 282 6.37 3.75 21.01
N ILE A 283 6.58 4.68 21.94
CA ILE A 283 6.19 6.10 21.86
C ILE A 283 7.02 6.84 20.79
N ASN A 284 8.13 6.25 20.33
CA ASN A 284 9.04 6.88 19.38
C ASN A 284 8.61 6.77 17.90
N SER A 285 7.47 6.14 17.59
CA SER A 285 6.98 6.11 16.21
C SER A 285 6.15 7.36 15.89
N ASP A 286 6.65 8.21 15.01
CA ASP A 286 5.89 9.36 14.44
C ASP A 286 4.64 8.93 13.64
N SER A 287 4.42 7.63 13.44
CA SER A 287 3.32 7.09 12.64
C SER A 287 2.21 6.54 13.53
N SER A 288 1.02 7.12 13.42
CA SER A 288 -0.18 6.56 14.04
C SER A 288 -0.75 5.41 13.21
N TYR A 289 -1.19 4.35 13.89
CA TYR A 289 -1.68 3.12 13.26
C TYR A 289 -3.19 3.15 13.09
N THR A 290 -3.67 2.77 11.91
CA THR A 290 -5.05 2.31 11.71
C THR A 290 -5.10 0.81 11.96
N VAL A 291 -5.83 0.40 13.00
CA VAL A 291 -5.96 -0.99 13.39
C VAL A 291 -7.34 -1.53 12.99
N SER A 292 -7.38 -2.75 12.47
CA SER A 292 -8.64 -3.45 12.18
C SER A 292 -8.60 -4.86 12.75
N ILE A 293 -9.59 -5.21 13.56
CA ILE A 293 -9.72 -6.53 14.19
C ILE A 293 -10.87 -7.28 13.53
N TYR A 294 -10.56 -8.46 12.99
CA TYR A 294 -11.47 -9.26 12.16
C TYR A 294 -11.93 -10.53 12.88
N ASP A 295 -13.03 -11.09 12.35
CA ASP A 295 -13.59 -12.39 12.73
C ASP A 295 -14.02 -12.49 14.20
N LEU A 296 -14.56 -11.41 14.77
CA LEU A 296 -15.26 -11.47 16.05
C LEU A 296 -16.58 -12.23 15.86
N LYS A 297 -16.50 -13.57 15.93
CA LYS A 297 -17.62 -14.51 15.74
C LYS A 297 -18.06 -15.09 17.06
N SER A 298 -19.36 -15.30 17.22
CA SER A 298 -19.88 -16.20 18.25
C SER A 298 -19.81 -17.63 17.72
N SER A 299 -18.95 -18.50 18.26
CA SER A 299 -19.06 -19.95 17.99
C SER A 299 -20.34 -20.49 18.62
N PHE A 300 -21.00 -21.45 17.97
CA PHE A 300 -22.37 -21.86 18.30
C PHE A 300 -22.57 -22.34 19.75
N ASP A 301 -21.52 -22.80 20.44
CA ASP A 301 -21.64 -23.44 21.76
C ASP A 301 -21.19 -22.56 22.95
N HIS A 302 -20.43 -21.47 22.75
CA HIS A 302 -19.87 -20.63 23.83
C HIS A 302 -19.93 -19.11 23.54
N LYS A 303 -21.10 -18.66 23.06
CA LYS A 303 -21.31 -17.38 22.34
C LYS A 303 -20.87 -16.10 23.06
N ASN A 304 -21.14 -15.97 24.36
CA ASN A 304 -20.87 -14.71 25.08
C ASN A 304 -19.46 -14.66 25.67
N GLU A 305 -18.94 -15.77 26.18
CA GLU A 305 -17.66 -15.78 26.88
C GLU A 305 -16.49 -15.45 25.94
N THR A 306 -16.49 -16.01 24.72
CA THR A 306 -15.44 -15.74 23.73
C THR A 306 -15.43 -14.27 23.30
N LEU A 307 -16.61 -13.69 23.10
CA LEU A 307 -16.75 -12.28 22.73
C LEU A 307 -16.31 -11.36 23.87
N MET A 308 -16.75 -11.63 25.11
CA MET A 308 -16.35 -10.85 26.29
C MET A 308 -14.86 -10.91 26.54
N ARG A 309 -14.23 -12.10 26.47
CA ARG A 309 -12.76 -12.24 26.56
C ARG A 309 -12.04 -11.45 25.48
N THR A 310 -12.64 -11.36 24.28
CA THR A 310 -12.04 -10.59 23.19
C THR A 310 -12.16 -9.09 23.41
N LEU A 311 -13.33 -8.62 23.84
CA LEU A 311 -13.53 -7.21 24.21
C LEU A 311 -12.63 -6.81 25.38
N GLU A 312 -12.46 -7.69 26.37
CA GLU A 312 -11.51 -7.52 27.45
C GLU A 312 -10.08 -7.41 26.91
N ALA A 313 -9.65 -8.28 25.99
CA ALA A 313 -8.32 -8.18 25.38
C ALA A 313 -8.12 -6.88 24.60
N VAL A 314 -9.15 -6.39 23.89
CA VAL A 314 -9.13 -5.10 23.18
C VAL A 314 -8.95 -3.95 24.15
N THR A 315 -9.75 -3.93 25.21
CA THR A 315 -9.81 -2.82 26.18
C THR A 315 -8.69 -2.82 27.21
N THR A 316 -8.01 -3.96 27.39
CA THR A 316 -6.87 -4.08 28.30
C THR A 316 -5.52 -4.10 27.59
N SER A 317 -5.48 -4.07 26.25
CA SER A 317 -4.24 -3.95 25.48
C SER A 317 -3.70 -2.53 25.57
N LYS A 318 -2.45 -2.40 26.02
CA LYS A 318 -1.76 -1.11 26.12
C LYS A 318 -1.58 -0.48 24.74
N PHE A 319 -1.29 -1.31 23.73
CA PHE A 319 -1.20 -0.86 22.34
C PHE A 319 -2.52 -0.24 21.87
N LEU A 320 -3.65 -0.95 22.02
CA LEU A 320 -4.95 -0.50 21.49
C LEU A 320 -5.54 0.69 22.25
N THR A 321 -5.22 0.81 23.54
CA THR A 321 -5.68 1.92 24.40
C THR A 321 -4.69 3.09 24.47
N GLY A 322 -3.50 2.93 23.87
CA GLY A 322 -2.45 3.93 23.79
C GLY A 322 -2.77 5.07 22.83
N THR A 323 -1.81 6.00 22.68
CA THR A 323 -1.93 7.17 21.78
C THR A 323 -1.50 6.88 20.35
N ASN A 324 -0.88 5.72 20.11
CA ASN A 324 -0.32 5.37 18.81
C ASN A 324 -1.37 4.87 17.81
N VAL A 325 -2.62 4.65 18.25
CA VAL A 325 -3.71 4.21 17.36
C VAL A 325 -4.50 5.41 16.86
N ASP A 326 -4.41 5.67 15.56
CA ASP A 326 -5.15 6.70 14.82
C ASP A 326 -6.65 6.41 14.79
N SER A 327 -6.99 5.13 14.62
CA SER A 327 -8.37 4.66 14.50
C SER A 327 -8.42 3.15 14.70
N LEU A 328 -9.46 2.67 15.37
CA LEU A 328 -9.71 1.25 15.59
C LEU A 328 -10.99 0.81 14.88
N THR A 329 -10.91 -0.24 14.07
CA THR A 329 -12.08 -0.88 13.45
C THR A 329 -12.30 -2.27 14.05
N LEU A 330 -13.49 -2.52 14.60
CA LEU A 330 -13.91 -3.82 15.13
C LEU A 330 -14.93 -4.45 14.18
N LYS A 331 -14.67 -5.66 13.66
CA LYS A 331 -15.60 -6.34 12.75
C LYS A 331 -16.31 -7.49 13.45
N PHE A 332 -17.58 -7.26 13.78
CA PHE A 332 -18.48 -8.25 14.36
C PHE A 332 -19.21 -9.04 13.28
N HIS A 333 -19.33 -10.35 13.50
CA HIS A 333 -19.98 -11.25 12.57
C HIS A 333 -20.88 -12.25 13.27
N GLY A 334 -22.19 -12.21 12.98
CA GLY A 334 -23.15 -13.23 13.43
C GLY A 334 -23.51 -13.14 14.92
N ILE A 335 -23.29 -12.01 15.58
CA ILE A 335 -23.54 -11.87 17.02
C ILE A 335 -25.01 -11.54 17.24
N ARG A 336 -25.78 -12.51 17.76
CA ARG A 336 -27.23 -12.39 18.00
C ARG A 336 -27.60 -12.18 19.46
N THR A 337 -26.60 -12.07 20.33
CA THR A 337 -26.79 -11.90 21.77
C THR A 337 -26.62 -10.43 22.14
N ASN A 338 -27.40 -9.98 23.13
CA ASN A 338 -27.18 -8.67 23.74
C ASN A 338 -25.89 -8.72 24.57
N VAL A 339 -24.97 -7.80 24.28
CA VAL A 339 -23.64 -7.72 24.88
C VAL A 339 -23.40 -6.26 25.23
N ASP A 340 -23.00 -5.98 26.46
CA ASP A 340 -22.65 -4.63 26.85
C ASP A 340 -21.31 -4.21 26.20
N LEU A 341 -21.37 -3.20 25.33
CA LEU A 341 -20.22 -2.63 24.64
C LEU A 341 -19.76 -1.30 25.27
N SER A 342 -20.23 -0.98 26.49
CA SER A 342 -19.78 0.18 27.27
C SER A 342 -18.27 0.22 27.49
N CYS A 343 -17.60 -0.93 27.47
CA CYS A 343 -16.15 -1.04 27.57
C CYS A 343 -15.39 -0.28 26.46
N LEU A 344 -16.03 -0.02 25.31
CA LEU A 344 -15.45 0.76 24.22
C LEU A 344 -15.24 2.24 24.58
N ASN A 345 -15.95 2.77 25.59
CA ASN A 345 -15.72 4.13 26.11
C ASN A 345 -14.29 4.33 26.65
N ASN A 346 -13.57 3.25 26.97
CA ASN A 346 -12.21 3.31 27.50
C ASN A 346 -11.14 3.48 26.40
N ILE A 347 -11.52 3.36 25.13
CA ILE A 347 -10.60 3.46 24.00
C ILE A 347 -10.54 4.92 23.54
N LYS A 348 -9.34 5.51 23.62
CA LYS A 348 -9.12 6.92 23.25
C LYS A 348 -9.21 7.15 21.74
N ALA A 349 -8.79 6.17 20.95
CA ALA A 349 -8.81 6.25 19.50
C ALA A 349 -10.26 6.24 18.98
N PRO A 350 -10.58 6.98 17.90
CA PRO A 350 -11.86 6.83 17.21
C PRO A 350 -12.15 5.37 16.86
N VAL A 351 -13.27 4.85 17.36
CA VAL A 351 -13.69 3.47 17.11
C VAL A 351 -14.76 3.44 16.02
N THR A 352 -14.61 2.53 15.07
CA THR A 352 -15.64 2.16 14.10
C THR A 352 -15.99 0.69 14.27
N VAL A 353 -17.27 0.38 14.42
CA VAL A 353 -17.78 -0.98 14.43
C VAL A 353 -18.33 -1.31 13.06
N ILE A 354 -17.88 -2.41 12.46
CA ILE A 354 -18.50 -3.01 11.28
C ILE A 354 -19.31 -4.22 11.74
N SER A 355 -20.62 -4.12 11.62
CA SER A 355 -21.57 -5.15 12.03
C SER A 355 -22.06 -5.93 10.81
N LYS A 356 -21.86 -7.25 10.81
CA LYS A 356 -22.36 -8.14 9.77
C LYS A 356 -23.18 -9.26 10.40
N TYR A 357 -24.46 -9.41 10.02
CA TYR A 357 -25.38 -10.42 10.58
C TYR A 357 -25.55 -10.36 12.11
N CYS A 358 -25.44 -9.18 12.71
CA CYS A 358 -25.66 -9.04 14.15
C CYS A 358 -27.10 -8.62 14.46
N SER A 359 -27.54 -8.86 15.69
CA SER A 359 -28.85 -8.43 16.17
C SER A 359 -28.91 -6.91 16.37
N ASP A 360 -30.13 -6.36 16.28
CA ASP A 360 -30.40 -4.95 16.58
C ASP A 360 -30.03 -4.60 18.02
N ASP A 361 -30.26 -5.52 18.97
CA ASP A 361 -29.85 -5.36 20.37
C ASP A 361 -28.35 -5.07 20.52
N LEU A 362 -27.50 -5.74 19.74
CA LEU A 362 -26.06 -5.48 19.76
C LEU A 362 -25.74 -4.11 19.18
N ILE A 363 -26.42 -3.73 18.09
CA ILE A 363 -26.21 -2.42 17.47
C ILE A 363 -26.61 -1.30 18.44
N GLN A 364 -27.72 -1.49 19.15
CA GLN A 364 -28.21 -0.57 20.18
C GLN A 364 -27.32 -0.49 21.42
N SER A 365 -26.56 -1.54 21.74
CA SER A 365 -25.64 -1.54 22.87
C SER A 365 -24.31 -0.81 22.60
N ILE A 366 -24.02 -0.45 21.34
CA ILE A 366 -22.82 0.29 20.97
C ILE A 366 -22.90 1.74 21.48
N PRO A 367 -21.90 2.25 22.21
CA PRO A 367 -21.91 3.63 22.69
C PRO A 367 -22.08 4.67 21.57
N GLU A 368 -22.79 5.77 21.85
CA GLU A 368 -23.17 6.78 20.84
C GLU A 368 -21.97 7.43 20.12
N HIS A 369 -20.83 7.55 20.78
CA HIS A 369 -19.62 8.15 20.20
C HIS A 369 -18.88 7.19 19.22
N VAL A 370 -19.24 5.91 19.20
CA VAL A 370 -18.63 4.88 18.33
C VAL A 370 -19.41 4.83 17.02
N LYS A 371 -18.73 5.04 15.89
CA LYS A 371 -19.36 4.98 14.57
C LYS A 371 -19.70 3.53 14.20
N VAL A 372 -20.89 3.30 13.65
CA VAL A 372 -21.35 1.96 13.24
C VAL A 372 -21.58 1.93 11.73
N ALA A 373 -21.01 0.90 11.09
CA ALA A 373 -21.28 0.53 9.71
C ALA A 373 -22.01 -0.81 9.70
N ILE A 374 -23.23 -0.84 9.15
CA ILE A 374 -24.04 -2.05 9.10
C ILE A 374 -23.93 -2.66 7.70
N PHE A 375 -23.58 -3.94 7.66
CA PHE A 375 -23.52 -4.75 6.45
C PHE A 375 -24.63 -5.79 6.46
N ILE A 376 -25.51 -5.70 5.48
CA ILE A 376 -26.78 -6.42 5.42
C ILE A 376 -26.80 -7.29 4.17
N THR A 377 -27.04 -8.59 4.35
CA THR A 377 -27.27 -9.52 3.22
C THR A 377 -28.48 -10.41 3.42
N GLU A 378 -29.29 -10.13 4.45
CA GLU A 378 -30.60 -10.76 4.65
C GLU A 378 -31.66 -9.65 4.61
N ASN A 379 -32.87 -9.99 4.16
CA ASN A 379 -33.96 -9.02 4.09
C ASN A 379 -34.25 -8.49 5.50
N ILE A 380 -34.22 -7.16 5.64
CA ILE A 380 -34.58 -6.50 6.89
C ILE A 380 -36.10 -6.38 6.94
N LEU A 381 -36.69 -6.53 8.13
CA LEU A 381 -38.10 -6.22 8.34
C LEU A 381 -38.36 -4.73 8.10
N ASP A 382 -39.46 -4.41 7.43
CA ASP A 382 -39.72 -3.06 6.93
C ASP A 382 -39.75 -1.97 8.04
N ASP A 383 -39.98 -2.36 9.29
CA ASP A 383 -40.00 -1.48 10.47
C ASP A 383 -38.61 -1.14 11.05
N ALA A 384 -37.57 -1.89 10.72
CA ALA A 384 -36.24 -1.70 11.34
C ALA A 384 -35.57 -0.37 10.93
N PHE A 385 -35.91 0.19 9.77
CA PHE A 385 -35.39 1.48 9.32
C PHE A 385 -35.88 2.67 10.16
N ASN A 386 -37.03 2.53 10.83
CA ASN A 386 -37.58 3.59 11.67
C ASN A 386 -36.84 3.72 13.02
N ASN A 387 -36.07 2.71 13.41
CA ASN A 387 -35.39 2.63 14.71
C ASN A 387 -33.86 2.60 14.59
N ILE A 388 -33.30 3.16 13.51
CA ILE A 388 -31.84 3.24 13.32
C ILE A 388 -31.25 4.18 14.38
N VAL A 389 -30.34 3.64 15.19
CA VAL A 389 -29.61 4.38 16.22
C VAL A 389 -28.67 5.42 15.60
N LYS A 390 -28.55 6.59 16.25
CA LYS A 390 -27.86 7.78 15.73
C LYS A 390 -26.38 7.60 15.40
N ASN A 391 -25.74 6.59 15.97
CA ASN A 391 -24.33 6.30 15.76
C ASN A 391 -24.07 5.40 14.53
N VAL A 392 -25.12 4.92 13.86
CA VAL A 392 -25.01 4.24 12.56
C VAL A 392 -24.76 5.27 11.48
N VAL A 393 -23.56 5.27 10.91
CA VAL A 393 -23.14 6.26 9.90
C VAL A 393 -23.06 5.66 8.50
N LYS A 394 -23.02 4.33 8.36
CA LYS A 394 -22.90 3.66 7.06
C LYS A 394 -23.83 2.46 6.95
N PHE A 395 -24.47 2.34 5.79
CA PHE A 395 -25.16 1.13 5.35
C PHE A 395 -24.51 0.52 4.11
N GLU A 396 -24.41 -0.81 4.09
CA GLU A 396 -24.01 -1.59 2.93
C GLU A 396 -24.99 -2.75 2.74
N PHE A 397 -25.71 -2.76 1.61
CA PHE A 397 -26.72 -3.74 1.26
C PHE A 397 -26.24 -4.60 0.09
N LEU A 398 -26.23 -5.92 0.26
CA LEU A 398 -25.88 -6.85 -0.81
C LEU A 398 -27.02 -7.82 -1.10
N SER A 399 -27.43 -7.89 -2.38
CA SER A 399 -28.32 -8.92 -2.91
C SER A 399 -29.65 -9.08 -2.16
N LEU A 400 -30.26 -7.95 -1.78
CA LEU A 400 -31.50 -7.92 -1.00
C LEU A 400 -32.74 -7.67 -1.86
N GLU A 401 -33.90 -8.06 -1.34
CA GLU A 401 -35.20 -7.62 -1.87
C GLU A 401 -35.69 -6.41 -1.08
N ILE A 402 -35.91 -5.27 -1.75
CA ILE A 402 -36.45 -4.05 -1.15
C ILE A 402 -37.91 -3.93 -1.59
N ARG A 403 -38.84 -4.01 -0.64
CA ARG A 403 -40.28 -4.05 -0.92
C ARG A 403 -40.98 -2.71 -0.71
N GLU A 404 -40.46 -1.90 0.19
CA GLU A 404 -41.05 -0.63 0.60
C GLU A 404 -40.10 0.55 0.39
N ASN A 405 -40.65 1.76 0.46
CA ASN A 405 -39.87 2.98 0.41
C ASN A 405 -38.95 3.06 1.64
N ILE A 406 -37.68 3.37 1.43
CA ILE A 406 -36.72 3.55 2.52
C ILE A 406 -36.39 5.03 2.65
N VAL A 407 -36.47 5.53 3.87
CA VAL A 407 -36.06 6.89 4.22
C VAL A 407 -34.82 6.80 5.09
N PHE A 408 -33.66 7.18 4.55
CA PHE A 408 -32.44 7.18 5.33
C PHE A 408 -32.41 8.38 6.28
N PRO A 409 -32.11 8.16 7.57
CA PRO A 409 -31.94 9.23 8.53
C PRO A 409 -30.83 10.22 8.14
N ASP A 410 -30.87 11.42 8.73
CA ASP A 410 -29.95 12.51 8.40
C ASP A 410 -28.51 12.32 8.93
N HIS A 411 -28.31 11.39 9.86
CA HIS A 411 -27.00 11.06 10.41
C HIS A 411 -26.24 10.01 9.57
N ILE A 412 -26.83 9.49 8.49
CA ILE A 412 -26.19 8.51 7.61
C ILE A 412 -25.20 9.22 6.67
N GLU A 413 -23.91 8.97 6.86
CA GLU A 413 -22.81 9.53 6.08
C GLU A 413 -22.59 8.77 4.74
N SER A 414 -22.89 7.47 4.68
CA SER A 414 -22.60 6.63 3.50
C SER A 414 -23.62 5.51 3.27
N ILE A 415 -24.04 5.32 2.02
CA ILE A 415 -24.96 4.26 1.59
C ILE A 415 -24.37 3.53 0.37
N GLU A 416 -24.20 2.22 0.49
CA GLU A 416 -23.75 1.35 -0.59
C GLU A 416 -24.79 0.26 -0.84
N ILE A 417 -25.32 0.15 -2.06
CA ILE A 417 -26.33 -0.84 -2.45
C ILE A 417 -25.82 -1.58 -3.69
N PHE A 418 -25.76 -2.91 -3.61
CA PHE A 418 -25.22 -3.74 -4.66
C PHE A 418 -26.15 -4.90 -4.99
N SER A 419 -26.49 -5.03 -6.27
CA SER A 419 -27.26 -6.15 -6.83
C SER A 419 -28.58 -6.45 -6.10
N CYS A 420 -29.25 -5.41 -5.58
CA CYS A 420 -30.52 -5.56 -4.89
C CYS A 420 -31.69 -5.50 -5.89
N ASN A 421 -32.78 -6.19 -5.57
CA ASN A 421 -34.03 -6.17 -6.31
C ASN A 421 -35.03 -5.29 -5.57
N ALA A 422 -35.34 -4.11 -6.10
CA ALA A 422 -36.38 -3.27 -5.54
C ALA A 422 -37.72 -3.49 -6.26
N HIS A 423 -38.82 -3.48 -5.53
CA HIS A 423 -40.16 -3.50 -6.11
C HIS A 423 -40.40 -2.25 -6.96
N LYS A 424 -41.31 -2.36 -7.93
CA LYS A 424 -41.49 -1.36 -9.00
C LYS A 424 -41.74 0.06 -8.46
N ASP A 425 -42.40 0.19 -7.33
CA ASP A 425 -42.83 1.47 -6.77
C ASP A 425 -41.95 1.96 -5.61
N VAL A 426 -40.82 1.27 -5.35
CA VAL A 426 -39.88 1.63 -4.29
C VAL A 426 -39.05 2.86 -4.63
N THR A 427 -38.99 3.76 -3.67
CA THR A 427 -38.16 4.96 -3.66
C THR A 427 -37.21 4.93 -2.47
N LEU A 428 -35.93 5.18 -2.73
CA LEU A 428 -34.92 5.43 -1.71
C LEU A 428 -34.78 6.94 -1.51
N MET A 429 -35.21 7.43 -0.37
CA MET A 429 -35.05 8.83 0.02
C MET A 429 -33.77 8.98 0.83
N ILE A 430 -32.79 9.66 0.25
CA ILE A 430 -31.45 9.85 0.81
C ILE A 430 -31.31 11.29 1.29
N ASN A 431 -30.92 11.46 2.54
CA ASN A 431 -30.75 12.78 3.13
C ASN A 431 -29.59 13.55 2.48
N GLU A 432 -29.72 14.89 2.42
CA GLU A 432 -28.71 15.80 1.87
C GLU A 432 -27.35 15.73 2.58
N LYS A 433 -27.32 15.33 3.86
CA LYS A 433 -26.11 15.16 4.66
C LYS A 433 -25.31 13.91 4.29
N CYS A 434 -25.87 13.02 3.48
CA CYS A 434 -25.18 11.81 3.05
C CYS A 434 -24.03 12.17 2.10
N GLU A 435 -22.79 11.86 2.49
CA GLU A 435 -21.59 12.26 1.74
C GLU A 435 -21.29 11.31 0.57
N HIS A 436 -21.70 10.06 0.70
CA HIS A 436 -21.44 9.02 -0.29
C HIS A 436 -22.65 8.13 -0.53
N VAL A 437 -23.05 8.01 -1.79
CA VAL A 437 -24.01 7.00 -2.23
C VAL A 437 -23.44 6.24 -3.41
N SER A 438 -23.50 4.91 -3.37
CA SER A 438 -23.15 4.05 -4.50
C SER A 438 -24.20 2.96 -4.65
N ILE A 439 -24.97 3.00 -5.72
CA ILE A 439 -26.01 2.03 -6.06
C ILE A 439 -25.60 1.38 -7.37
N ILE A 440 -25.40 0.06 -7.37
CA ILE A 440 -24.87 -0.69 -8.51
C ILE A 440 -25.73 -1.92 -8.75
N TYR A 441 -26.05 -2.20 -10.01
CA TYR A 441 -26.87 -3.35 -10.42
C TYR A 441 -28.22 -3.42 -9.71
N THR A 442 -28.76 -2.27 -9.31
CA THR A 442 -30.01 -2.17 -8.55
C THR A 442 -30.94 -1.22 -9.28
N ILE A 443 -32.15 -1.71 -9.58
CA ILE A 443 -33.18 -0.99 -10.32
C ILE A 443 -34.12 -0.35 -9.30
N VAL A 444 -34.00 0.96 -9.06
CA VAL A 444 -34.78 1.66 -8.03
C VAL A 444 -34.91 3.14 -8.33
N LYS A 445 -35.94 3.80 -7.78
CA LYS A 445 -36.01 5.25 -7.78
C LYS A 445 -35.20 5.82 -6.61
N VAL A 446 -34.35 6.79 -6.88
CA VAL A 446 -33.50 7.46 -5.89
C VAL A 446 -33.91 8.93 -5.81
N MET A 447 -34.16 9.42 -4.60
CA MET A 447 -34.51 10.81 -4.35
C MET A 447 -33.52 11.39 -3.32
N LEU A 448 -32.82 12.45 -3.71
CA LEU A 448 -32.04 13.30 -2.82
C LEU A 448 -32.77 14.65 -2.74
N PRO A 449 -33.60 14.88 -1.72
CA PRO A 449 -34.41 16.10 -1.61
C PRO A 449 -33.55 17.36 -1.78
N GLY A 450 -34.01 18.30 -2.61
CA GLY A 450 -33.29 19.54 -2.91
C GLY A 450 -32.08 19.41 -3.85
N ILE A 451 -31.64 18.19 -4.16
CA ILE A 451 -30.47 17.94 -5.02
C ILE A 451 -30.91 17.33 -6.36
N MET A 452 -31.56 16.16 -6.34
CA MET A 452 -32.00 15.46 -7.55
C MET A 452 -33.01 14.35 -7.30
N GLU A 453 -33.70 13.97 -8.37
CA GLU A 453 -34.49 12.73 -8.46
C GLU A 453 -33.95 11.93 -9.65
N CYS A 454 -33.59 10.66 -9.42
CA CYS A 454 -33.02 9.78 -10.43
C CYS A 454 -33.80 8.47 -10.45
N ASP A 455 -34.37 8.14 -11.61
CA ASP A 455 -35.10 6.88 -11.80
C ASP A 455 -34.20 5.87 -12.52
N LEU A 456 -33.77 4.82 -11.82
CA LEU A 456 -32.95 3.75 -12.39
C LEU A 456 -33.81 2.62 -13.00
N ARG A 457 -35.15 2.76 -13.01
CA ARG A 457 -36.08 1.77 -13.56
C ARG A 457 -36.00 1.69 -15.10
N PRO A 458 -36.37 0.55 -15.72
CA PRO A 458 -36.19 0.36 -17.15
C PRO A 458 -37.15 1.26 -17.93
N GLY A 459 -36.59 2.29 -18.56
CA GLY A 459 -37.17 3.05 -19.66
C GLY A 459 -36.15 3.30 -20.77
N ILE A 460 -34.90 3.60 -20.39
CA ILE A 460 -33.77 3.93 -21.31
C ILE A 460 -32.39 3.49 -20.74
N THR A 461 -32.30 2.92 -19.53
CA THR A 461 -31.02 2.62 -18.85
C THR A 461 -30.32 1.35 -19.36
N PRO A 462 -28.96 1.32 -19.38
CA PRO A 462 -28.21 0.16 -19.82
C PRO A 462 -28.37 -1.04 -18.88
N ARG A 463 -27.98 -2.22 -19.36
CA ARG A 463 -28.08 -3.52 -18.66
C ARG A 463 -27.53 -3.54 -17.22
N ASN A 464 -26.77 -2.53 -16.83
CA ASN A 464 -26.00 -2.44 -15.59
C ASN A 464 -26.18 -1.05 -14.93
N PRO A 465 -27.34 -0.75 -14.31
CA PRO A 465 -27.57 0.56 -13.70
C PRO A 465 -26.53 0.84 -12.62
N CYS A 466 -25.91 2.01 -12.69
CA CYS A 466 -24.92 2.46 -11.75
C CYS A 466 -25.17 3.93 -11.41
N PHE A 467 -25.38 4.21 -10.14
CA PHE A 467 -25.54 5.55 -9.60
C PHE A 467 -24.48 5.77 -8.53
N LYS A 468 -23.68 6.81 -8.69
CA LYS A 468 -22.68 7.22 -7.71
C LYS A 468 -22.82 8.70 -7.45
N TYR A 469 -23.05 9.02 -6.18
CA TYR A 469 -23.00 10.37 -5.65
C TYR A 469 -21.86 10.46 -4.64
N ARG A 470 -21.05 11.50 -4.77
CA ARG A 470 -20.02 11.80 -3.79
C ARG A 470 -19.89 13.30 -3.59
N MET A 471 -20.04 13.72 -2.36
CA MET A 471 -19.82 15.09 -1.94
C MET A 471 -18.32 15.33 -1.80
N LYS A 472 -17.74 16.17 -2.68
CA LYS A 472 -16.33 16.56 -2.55
C LYS A 472 -16.26 17.77 -1.64
N LYS A 473 -15.76 17.58 -0.41
CA LYS A 473 -15.32 18.69 0.44
C LYS A 473 -14.00 19.24 -0.14
N LYS A 474 -14.03 20.39 -0.80
CA LYS A 474 -12.80 21.11 -1.17
C LYS A 474 -12.33 21.94 0.01
N MET A 475 -11.17 21.59 0.56
CA MET A 475 -10.47 22.42 1.54
C MET A 475 -9.78 23.58 0.80
N LYS A 476 -10.28 24.82 0.93
CA LYS A 476 -9.52 26.02 0.55
C LYS A 476 -8.58 26.40 1.70
N ARG A 477 -7.42 26.98 1.36
CA ARG A 477 -6.43 27.49 2.32
C ARG A 477 -6.98 28.59 3.27
N ASP A 478 -8.15 29.17 2.98
CA ASP A 478 -8.74 30.29 3.72
C ASP A 478 -10.00 29.93 4.53
N GLY A 479 -10.21 28.65 4.88
CA GLY A 479 -11.28 28.23 5.80
C GLY A 479 -12.72 28.22 5.25
N LEU A 480 -12.94 28.62 3.99
CA LEU A 480 -14.23 28.51 3.31
C LEU A 480 -14.35 27.18 2.55
N TYR A 481 -15.21 26.27 3.04
CA TYR A 481 -15.55 25.02 2.37
C TYR A 481 -16.56 25.29 1.24
N TYR A 482 -16.26 24.81 0.04
CA TYR A 482 -17.25 24.73 -1.04
C TYR A 482 -17.50 23.25 -1.34
N GLU A 483 -18.77 22.89 -1.34
CA GLU A 483 -19.24 21.52 -1.58
C GLU A 483 -19.58 21.41 -3.07
N VAL A 484 -18.84 20.55 -3.78
CA VAL A 484 -19.15 20.27 -5.19
C VAL A 484 -19.58 18.81 -5.30
N PRO A 485 -20.86 18.53 -5.51
CA PRO A 485 -21.32 17.16 -5.73
C PRO A 485 -20.72 16.63 -7.03
N THR A 486 -20.18 15.41 -6.97
CA THR A 486 -19.83 14.64 -8.17
C THR A 486 -20.88 13.57 -8.36
N LEU A 487 -21.59 13.62 -9.49
CA LEU A 487 -22.60 12.66 -9.88
C LEU A 487 -22.12 11.86 -11.09
N ILE A 488 -22.21 10.53 -11.00
CA ILE A 488 -22.01 9.62 -12.12
C ILE A 488 -23.25 8.73 -12.19
N VAL A 489 -23.99 8.84 -13.29
CA VAL A 489 -25.09 7.93 -13.64
C VAL A 489 -24.66 7.20 -14.91
N GLN A 490 -24.56 5.88 -14.85
CA GLN A 490 -24.17 5.01 -15.94
C GLN A 490 -25.23 3.95 -16.19
#